data_AF-A0A7Y4RDI8-F1
#
_entry.id   AF-A0A7Y4RDI8-F1
#
_cell.length_a   1.000
_cell.length_b   1.000
_cell.length_c   1.000
_cell.angle_alpha   90.00
_cell.angle_beta   90.00
_cell.angle_gamma   90.00
#
_symmetry.space_group_name_H-M   'P 1'
#
loop_
_entity.id
_entity.type
_entity.pdbx_description
1 polymer ?
#
loop_
_entity_poly.entity_id
_entity_poly.type
_entity_poly.pdbx_seq_one_letter_code
_entity_poly.pdbx_strand_id
1 'polypeptide(L)'
;MPDYLIPTILSPQFVVIFLVISGVVSGIGITNNKAWLVLAGTIFIIPFCFYLNGTRMFYGFGLLLPIFHVASAWAVIEESDLWAWLFLVPTTFIGMWLLVIALIADFV
;
A
#
# COMPACT_ATOMS: atom_id res chain seq x y z
N MET A 1 5.08 13.60 -21.96
CA MET A 1 3.76 12.98 -21.78
C MET A 1 3.09 13.74 -20.65
N PRO A 2 1.85 14.23 -20.82
CA PRO A 2 1.30 15.27 -19.98
C PRO A 2 1.14 14.78 -18.53
N ASP A 3 1.72 15.52 -17.59
CA ASP A 3 1.68 15.30 -16.13
C ASP A 3 0.27 15.51 -15.52
N TYR A 4 -0.79 15.39 -16.34
CA TYR A 4 -2.17 15.83 -16.05
C TYR A 4 -3.18 14.69 -15.82
N LEU A 5 -2.72 13.43 -15.77
CA LEU A 5 -3.61 12.28 -15.54
C LEU A 5 -3.42 11.65 -14.15
N ILE A 6 -2.86 12.37 -13.17
CA ILE A 6 -3.16 12.04 -11.77
C ILE A 6 -4.63 12.46 -11.60
N PRO A 7 -5.57 11.52 -11.35
CA PRO A 7 -6.96 11.90 -11.16
C PRO A 7 -6.99 12.92 -10.02
N THR A 8 -7.47 14.14 -10.28
CA THR A 8 -7.61 15.24 -9.33
C THR A 8 -8.44 14.86 -8.09
N ILE A 9 -9.05 13.68 -8.11
CA ILE A 9 -9.88 13.07 -7.06
C ILE A 9 -9.05 12.41 -5.96
N LEU A 10 -7.79 12.03 -6.20
CA LEU A 10 -6.92 11.38 -5.20
C LEU A 10 -5.84 12.36 -4.74
N SER A 11 -6.18 13.24 -3.79
CA SER A 11 -5.17 14.05 -3.13
C SER A 11 -4.13 13.15 -2.43
N PRO A 12 -2.85 13.55 -2.34
CA PRO A 12 -1.81 12.78 -1.65
C PRO A 12 -2.21 12.38 -0.22
N GLN A 13 -2.90 13.28 0.47
CA GLN A 13 -3.44 13.07 1.82
C GLN A 13 -4.45 11.90 1.86
N PHE A 14 -5.36 11.86 0.88
CA PHE A 14 -6.37 10.80 0.79
C PHE A 14 -5.73 9.42 0.58
N VAL A 15 -4.78 9.31 -0.34
CA VAL A 15 -4.13 8.02 -0.62
C VAL A 15 -3.26 7.52 0.53
N VAL A 16 -2.66 8.43 1.29
CA VAL A 16 -1.92 8.11 2.52
C VAL A 16 -2.86 7.56 3.61
N ILE A 17 -4.06 8.12 3.77
CA ILE A 17 -5.04 7.59 4.73
C ILE A 17 -5.39 6.13 4.39
N PHE A 18 -5.66 5.85 3.11
CA PHE A 18 -5.97 4.50 2.64
C PHE A 18 -4.81 3.51 2.83
N LEU A 19 -3.57 3.96 2.58
CA LEU A 19 -2.37 3.20 2.86
C LEU A 19 -2.24 2.84 4.36
N VAL A 20 -2.45 3.81 5.25
CA VAL A 20 -2.37 3.59 6.70
C VAL A 20 -3.45 2.62 7.17
N ILE A 21 -4.70 2.81 6.71
CA ILE A 21 -5.81 1.89 7.01
C ILE A 21 -5.47 0.48 6.52
N SER A 22 -4.98 0.33 5.29
CA SER A 22 -4.54 -0.94 4.73
C SER A 22 -3.49 -1.63 5.61
N GLY A 23 -2.44 -0.90 5.99
CA GLY A 23 -1.38 -1.41 6.86
C GLY A 23 -1.87 -1.84 8.24
N VAL A 24 -2.73 -1.04 8.87
CA VAL A 24 -3.31 -1.36 10.20
C VAL A 24 -4.20 -2.59 10.12
N VAL A 25 -5.12 -2.65 9.14
CA VAL A 25 -6.04 -3.78 8.96
C VAL A 25 -5.26 -5.06 8.65
N SER A 26 -4.27 -5.00 7.75
CA SER A 26 -3.41 -6.14 7.47
C SER A 26 -2.56 -6.56 8.68
N GLY A 27 -1.98 -5.61 9.43
CA GLY A 27 -1.20 -5.91 10.63
C GLY A 27 -2.02 -6.55 11.76
N ILE A 28 -3.27 -6.11 11.96
CA ILE A 28 -4.23 -6.77 12.86
C ILE A 28 -4.53 -8.18 12.34
N GLY A 29 -4.70 -8.34 11.03
CA GLY A 29 -4.91 -9.63 10.37
C GLY A 29 -3.78 -10.62 10.65
N ILE A 30 -2.53 -10.20 10.47
CA ILE A 30 -1.35 -11.05 10.73
C ILE A 30 -1.27 -11.42 12.21
N THR A 31 -1.29 -10.43 13.11
CA THR A 31 -1.16 -10.66 14.56
C THR A 31 -2.24 -11.59 15.14
N ASN A 32 -3.43 -11.64 14.51
CA ASN A 32 -4.55 -12.48 14.94
C ASN A 32 -4.75 -13.73 14.08
N ASN A 33 -3.83 -14.07 13.17
CA ASN A 33 -3.95 -15.19 12.24
C ASN A 33 -5.27 -15.19 11.43
N LYS A 34 -5.70 -13.99 10.99
CA LYS A 34 -6.92 -13.75 10.22
C LYS A 34 -6.57 -13.28 8.81
N ALA A 35 -6.30 -14.23 7.92
CA ALA A 35 -5.97 -13.95 6.51
C ALA A 35 -7.00 -13.06 5.80
N TRP A 36 -8.30 -13.19 6.14
CA TRP A 36 -9.36 -12.37 5.55
C TRP A 36 -9.20 -10.87 5.85
N LEU A 37 -8.63 -10.50 7.01
CA LEU A 37 -8.32 -9.10 7.33
C LEU A 37 -7.16 -8.61 6.46
N VAL A 38 -6.16 -9.45 6.21
CA VAL A 38 -5.05 -9.09 5.30
C VAL A 38 -5.58 -8.82 3.89
N LEU A 39 -6.51 -9.65 3.40
CA LEU A 39 -7.19 -9.44 2.12
C LEU A 39 -8.06 -8.17 2.11
N ALA A 40 -8.72 -7.84 3.21
CA ALA A 40 -9.44 -6.57 3.32
C ALA A 40 -8.48 -5.38 3.19
N GLY A 41 -7.28 -5.47 3.80
CA GLY A 41 -6.20 -4.50 3.61
C GLY A 41 -5.80 -4.34 2.14
N THR A 42 -5.79 -5.41 1.35
CA THR A 42 -5.54 -5.34 -0.11
C THR A 42 -6.57 -4.47 -0.83
N ILE A 43 -7.83 -4.46 -0.40
CA ILE A 43 -8.85 -3.60 -1.03
C ILE A 43 -8.55 -2.13 -0.73
N PHE A 44 -8.14 -1.84 0.51
CA PHE A 44 -7.78 -0.48 0.93
C PHE A 44 -6.50 0.04 0.26
N ILE A 45 -5.58 -0.81 -0.21
CA ILE A 45 -4.36 -0.35 -0.91
C ILE A 45 -4.64 0.12 -2.35
N ILE A 46 -5.81 -0.22 -2.93
CA ILE A 46 -6.10 0.03 -4.36
C ILE A 46 -5.97 1.52 -4.75
N PRO A 47 -6.56 2.50 -4.03
CA PRO A 47 -6.41 3.92 -4.36
C PRO A 47 -4.95 4.37 -4.39
N PHE A 48 -4.13 3.86 -3.47
CA PHE A 48 -2.69 4.14 -3.40
C PHE A 48 -1.94 3.56 -4.60
N CYS A 49 -2.29 2.35 -5.04
CA CYS A 49 -1.69 1.71 -6.22
C CYS A 49 -1.97 2.49 -7.50
N PHE A 50 -3.20 3.00 -7.67
CA PHE A 50 -3.57 3.85 -8.80
C PHE A 50 -2.81 5.17 -8.79
N TYR A 51 -2.68 5.80 -7.63
CA TYR A 51 -1.90 7.02 -7.47
C TYR A 51 -0.43 6.82 -7.84
N LEU A 52 0.21 5.77 -7.30
CA LEU A 52 1.59 5.41 -7.63
C LEU A 52 1.79 5.15 -9.11
N ASN A 53 0.86 4.42 -9.75
CA ASN A 53 0.94 4.13 -11.18
C ASN A 53 0.86 5.40 -12.06
N GLY A 54 0.25 6.47 -11.55
CA GLY A 54 0.26 7.79 -12.19
C GLY A 54 1.59 8.52 -12.12
N THR A 55 2.53 8.06 -11.28
CA THR A 55 3.86 8.67 -11.15
C THR A 55 4.86 8.07 -12.13
N ARG A 56 5.78 8.90 -12.64
CA ARG A 56 6.79 8.47 -13.62
C ARG A 56 7.73 7.38 -13.08
N MET A 57 7.96 7.35 -11.76
CA MET A 57 8.87 6.39 -11.11
C MET A 57 8.22 5.00 -10.95
N PHE A 58 6.90 4.92 -10.76
CA PHE A 58 6.19 3.67 -10.48
C PHE A 58 5.18 3.27 -11.57
N TYR A 59 5.29 3.85 -12.76
CA TYR A 59 4.44 3.50 -13.89
C TYR A 59 4.55 2.00 -14.20
N GLY A 60 3.41 1.31 -14.25
CA GLY A 60 3.30 -0.15 -14.39
C GLY A 60 3.52 -0.92 -13.09
N PHE A 61 4.50 -0.53 -12.27
CA PHE A 61 4.88 -1.24 -11.04
C PHE A 61 3.96 -0.95 -9.85
N GLY A 62 3.34 0.23 -9.78
CA GLY A 62 2.43 0.60 -8.70
C GLY A 62 1.23 -0.34 -8.56
N LEU A 63 0.80 -0.97 -9.66
CA LEU A 63 -0.30 -1.94 -9.68
C LEU A 63 0.08 -3.34 -9.17
N LEU A 64 1.38 -3.60 -8.92
CA LEU A 64 1.85 -4.89 -8.40
C LEU A 64 1.81 -4.96 -6.86
N LEU A 65 1.67 -3.82 -6.17
CA LEU A 65 1.58 -3.75 -4.72
C LEU A 65 0.51 -4.67 -4.07
N PRO A 66 -0.69 -4.82 -4.65
CA PRO A 66 -1.71 -5.72 -4.11
C PRO A 66 -1.25 -7.19 -4.08
N ILE A 67 -0.35 -7.60 -4.98
CA ILE A 67 0.17 -8.98 -5.03
C ILE A 67 0.94 -9.30 -3.75
N PHE A 68 1.68 -8.33 -3.20
CA PHE A 68 2.38 -8.48 -1.94
C PHE A 68 1.43 -8.66 -0.75
N HIS A 69 0.29 -7.96 -0.74
CA HIS A 69 -0.74 -8.18 0.29
C HIS A 69 -1.41 -9.55 0.15
N VAL A 70 -1.64 -10.02 -1.07
CA VAL A 70 -2.17 -11.37 -1.32
C VAL A 70 -1.16 -12.44 -0.87
N ALA A 71 0.13 -12.26 -1.16
CA ALA A 71 1.19 -13.15 -0.69
C ALA A 71 1.30 -13.14 0.85
N SER A 72 1.13 -11.97 1.47
CA SER A 72 1.04 -11.84 2.93
C SER A 72 -0.15 -12.62 3.49
N ALA A 73 -1.33 -12.50 2.89
CA ALA A 73 -2.51 -13.26 3.30
C ALA A 73 -2.31 -14.77 3.15
N TRP A 74 -1.65 -15.21 2.07
CA TRP A 74 -1.28 -16.61 1.87
C TRP A 74 -0.31 -17.11 2.94
N ALA A 75 0.71 -16.33 3.30
CA ALA A 75 1.63 -16.69 4.37
C ALA A 75 0.96 -16.79 5.75
N VAL A 76 -0.09 -16.00 6.02
CA VAL A 76 -0.92 -16.17 7.22
C VAL A 76 -1.69 -17.50 7.19
N ILE A 77 -2.15 -17.95 6.03
CA ILE A 77 -2.81 -19.26 5.87
C ILE A 77 -1.81 -20.40 6.14
N GLU A 78 -0.55 -20.22 5.77
CA GLU A 78 0.53 -21.18 6.05
C GLU A 78 1.12 -21.07 7.46
N GLU A 79 0.47 -20.31 8.36
CA GLU A 79 0.91 -20.10 9.75
C GLU A 79 2.33 -19.53 9.89
N SER A 80 2.78 -18.78 8.88
CA SER A 80 4.10 -18.16 8.88
C SER A 80 4.02 -16.64 9.04
N ASP A 81 4.03 -16.19 10.28
CA ASP A 81 4.07 -14.77 10.66
C ASP A 81 5.24 -14.01 10.03
N LEU A 82 6.43 -14.62 9.99
CA LEU A 82 7.62 -13.97 9.44
C LEU A 82 7.43 -13.60 7.96
N TRP A 83 7.02 -14.58 7.15
CA TRP A 83 6.74 -14.35 5.72
C TRP A 83 5.57 -13.39 5.51
N ALA A 84 4.52 -13.47 6.34
CA ALA A 84 3.40 -12.54 6.27
C ALA A 84 3.83 -11.08 6.46
N TRP A 85 4.69 -10.81 7.44
CA TRP A 85 5.27 -9.49 7.67
C TRP A 85 6.24 -9.07 6.57
N LEU A 86 7.12 -9.97 6.13
CA LEU A 86 8.09 -9.70 5.05
C LEU A 86 7.39 -9.26 3.76
N PHE A 87 6.27 -9.89 3.41
CA PHE A 87 5.51 -9.50 2.23
C PHE A 87 4.84 -8.13 2.36
N LEU A 88 4.56 -7.60 3.56
CA LEU A 88 4.05 -6.23 3.71
C LEU A 88 5.13 -5.16 3.58
N VAL A 89 6.40 -5.47 3.88
CA VAL A 89 7.50 -4.49 3.93
C VAL A 89 7.60 -3.62 2.68
N PRO A 90 7.56 -4.15 1.43
CA PRO A 90 7.64 -3.33 0.22
C PRO A 90 6.56 -2.24 0.17
N THR A 91 5.31 -2.59 0.51
CA THR A 91 4.20 -1.65 0.51
C THR A 91 4.38 -0.58 1.58
N THR A 92 4.77 -0.97 2.79
CA THR A 92 4.99 -0.05 3.89
C THR A 92 6.15 0.92 3.61
N PHE A 93 7.24 0.41 3.02
CA PHE A 93 8.42 1.21 2.69
C PHE A 93 8.12 2.26 1.62
N ILE A 94 7.48 1.86 0.51
CA ILE A 94 7.07 2.79 -0.55
C ILE A 94 6.09 3.84 -0.01
N GLY A 95 5.17 3.40 0.86
CA GLY A 95 4.23 4.27 1.55
C GLY A 95 4.88 5.31 2.44
N MET A 96 5.83 4.91 3.29
CA MET A 96 6.60 5.82 4.13
C MET A 96 7.42 6.81 3.32
N TRP A 97 8.06 6.35 2.24
CA TRP A 97 8.85 7.21 1.37
C TRP A 97 7.99 8.31 0.72
N LEU A 98 6.79 7.98 0.24
CA LEU A 98 5.85 8.98 -0.27
C LEU A 98 5.37 9.95 0.81
N LEU A 99 5.13 9.48 2.04
CA LEU A 99 4.77 10.34 3.16
C LEU A 99 5.86 11.39 3.43
N VAL A 100 7.13 10.97 3.45
CA VAL A 100 8.28 11.87 3.68
C VAL A 100 8.37 12.92 2.57
N ILE A 101 8.23 12.51 1.31
CA ILE A 101 8.27 13.46 0.17
C ILE A 101 7.11 14.46 0.25
N ALA A 102 5.90 13.99 0.54
CA ALA A 102 4.72 14.87 0.66
C ALA A 102 4.91 15.90 1.78
N LEU A 103 5.39 15.47 2.95
CA LEU A 103 5.68 16.37 4.06
C LEU A 103 6.73 17.41 3.67
N ILE A 104 7.86 17.01 3.07
CA ILE A 104 8.92 17.96 2.66
C ILE A 104 8.40 18.97 1.62
N ALA A 105 7.60 18.50 0.65
CA ALA A 105 7.05 19.35 -0.40
C ALA A 105 6.08 20.42 0.12
N ASP A 106 5.35 20.16 1.21
CA ASP A 106 4.47 21.15 1.85
C ASP A 106 5.24 22.21 2.66
N PHE A 107 6.54 22.01 2.94
CA PHE A 107 7.40 22.95 3.69
C PHE A 107 8.33 23.81 2.80
N VAL A 108 8.37 23.59 1.48
CA VAL A 108 9.22 24.31 0.50
C VAL A 108 8.36 25.14 -0.44
#